data_AF-A0A2U1TFG1-F1
#
_entry.id   AF-A0A2U1TFG1-F1
#
_cell.length_a   1.000
_cell.length_b   1.000
_cell.length_c   1.000
_cell.angle_alpha   90.00
_cell.angle_beta   90.00
_cell.angle_gamma   90.00
#
_symmetry.space_group_name_H-M   'P 1'
#
loop_
_entity.id
_entity.type
_entity.pdbx_description
1 polymer ?
#
loop_
_entity_poly.entity_id
_entity_poly.type
_entity_poly.pdbx_seq_one_letter_code
_entity_poly.pdbx_strand_id
1 'polypeptide(L)'
;MCGGHGAAAGHGAGHGVNISRGTASVPAGSVVTELSVSGMTCEHCVKSVTEELAEIYGVNGVDITLNPEGVSSVVVMSEAPLDKAHVAAAIEEAGYALVSAPLSAD
;
A
#
# COMPACT_ATOMS: atom_id res chain seq x y z
N MET A 1 -13.07 -23.71 70.47
CA MET A 1 -13.81 -22.48 70.14
C MET A 1 -13.09 -21.78 68.99
N CYS A 2 -13.85 -21.12 68.12
CA CYS A 2 -13.44 -20.32 66.95
C CYS A 2 -12.67 -21.07 65.86
N GLY A 3 -13.05 -21.04 64.59
CA GLY A 3 -14.06 -20.24 63.91
C GLY A 3 -13.70 -20.29 62.43
N GLY A 4 -14.59 -20.83 61.60
CA GLY A 4 -14.36 -20.98 60.17
C GLY A 4 -14.46 -19.67 59.40
N HIS A 5 -13.76 -19.60 58.26
CA HIS A 5 -14.11 -18.90 57.02
C HIS A 5 -13.41 -19.72 55.93
N GLY A 6 -14.07 -20.32 54.94
CA GLY A 6 -15.17 -19.79 54.14
C GLY A 6 -14.62 -19.36 52.78
N ALA A 7 -14.48 -20.33 51.88
CA ALA A 7 -14.43 -20.34 50.41
C ALA A 7 -14.14 -19.06 49.57
N ALA A 8 -13.29 -19.21 48.55
CA ALA A 8 -13.53 -18.89 47.12
C ALA A 8 -12.21 -19.15 46.34
N ALA A 9 -12.10 -20.19 45.51
CA ALA A 9 -12.57 -20.31 44.13
C ALA A 9 -11.90 -19.35 43.13
N GLY A 10 -10.95 -19.91 42.36
CA GLY A 10 -10.83 -19.79 40.91
C GLY A 10 -10.51 -18.42 40.29
N HIS A 11 -9.27 -18.25 39.85
CA HIS A 11 -8.90 -17.48 38.66
C HIS A 11 -7.72 -18.25 38.04
N GLY A 12 -7.79 -18.82 36.84
CA GLY A 12 -8.20 -18.19 35.58
C GLY A 12 -6.94 -18.16 34.71
N ALA A 13 -6.78 -19.16 33.84
CA ALA A 13 -5.68 -19.24 32.89
C ALA A 13 -5.71 -18.08 31.90
N GLY A 14 -4.55 -17.53 31.56
CA GLY A 14 -4.41 -16.52 30.51
C GLY A 14 -2.98 -16.49 30.00
N HIS A 15 -2.78 -17.10 28.82
CA HIS A 15 -1.55 -17.09 28.06
C HIS A 15 -0.96 -15.68 27.93
N GLY A 16 0.29 -15.51 28.35
CA GLY A 16 1.07 -14.32 28.05
C GLY A 16 1.40 -14.27 26.57
N VAL A 17 0.53 -13.65 25.76
CA VAL A 17 0.89 -13.23 24.42
C VAL A 17 1.94 -12.14 24.55
N ASN A 18 3.17 -12.47 24.21
CA ASN A 18 4.18 -11.48 23.91
C ASN A 18 3.74 -10.77 22.63
N ILE A 19 3.00 -9.67 22.78
CA ILE A 19 2.93 -8.68 21.70
C ILE A 19 4.34 -8.11 21.56
N SER A 20 5.14 -8.78 20.75
CA SER A 20 6.26 -8.18 20.05
C SER A 20 5.68 -6.97 19.34
N ARG A 21 5.77 -5.81 20.00
CA ARG A 21 5.79 -4.52 19.32
C ARG A 21 7.07 -4.55 18.49
N GLY A 22 7.00 -5.26 17.37
CA GLY A 22 7.74 -4.86 16.20
C GLY A 22 7.30 -3.43 15.98
N THR A 23 8.17 -2.49 16.36
CA THR A 23 8.41 -1.38 15.48
C THR A 23 8.62 -2.02 14.11
N ALA A 24 7.55 -2.12 13.32
CA ALA A 24 7.66 -2.29 11.89
C ALA A 24 8.53 -1.10 11.49
N SER A 25 9.82 -1.38 11.38
CA SER A 25 10.81 -0.47 10.89
C SER A 25 10.35 -0.23 9.45
N VAL A 26 9.61 0.85 9.23
CA VAL A 26 9.39 1.35 7.88
C VAL A 26 10.80 1.55 7.34
N PRO A 27 11.24 0.77 6.34
CA PRO A 27 12.59 0.94 5.82
C PRO A 27 12.69 2.38 5.33
N ALA A 28 13.72 3.09 5.77
CA ALA A 28 14.04 4.47 5.37
C ALA A 28 14.53 4.56 3.91
N GLY A 29 13.93 3.75 3.04
CA GLY A 29 14.27 3.58 1.63
C GLY A 29 13.04 3.36 0.75
N SER A 30 11.86 3.88 1.14
CA SER A 30 10.70 3.88 0.23
C SER A 30 10.91 4.96 -0.84
N VAL A 31 10.93 4.56 -2.10
CA VAL A 31 10.96 5.43 -3.27
C VAL A 31 9.52 5.82 -3.62
N VAL A 32 9.29 7.12 -3.77
CA VAL A 32 8.01 7.66 -4.22
C VAL A 32 8.17 8.09 -5.67
N THR A 33 7.33 7.53 -6.52
CA THR A 33 7.27 7.86 -7.94
C THR A 33 5.94 8.54 -8.24
N GLU A 34 5.97 9.75 -8.80
CA GLU A 34 4.77 10.43 -9.27
C GLU A 34 4.62 10.22 -10.78
N LEU A 35 3.48 9.71 -11.24
CA LEU A 35 3.16 9.43 -12.62
C LEU A 35 1.97 10.27 -13.04
N SER A 36 1.88 10.57 -14.32
CA SER A 36 0.75 11.29 -14.89
C SER A 36 0.10 10.43 -15.94
N VAL A 37 -1.20 10.17 -15.78
CA VAL A 37 -1.98 9.26 -16.64
C VAL A 37 -3.19 10.02 -17.17
N SER A 38 -3.38 10.00 -18.48
CA SER A 38 -4.54 10.62 -19.12
C SER A 38 -5.64 9.60 -19.40
N GLY A 39 -6.90 10.05 -19.37
CA GLY A 39 -8.05 9.24 -19.78
C GLY A 39 -8.77 8.48 -18.66
N MET A 40 -8.25 8.52 -17.43
CA MET A 40 -9.00 8.03 -16.26
C MET A 40 -10.11 9.02 -15.93
N THR A 41 -11.36 8.57 -16.05
CA THR A 41 -12.57 9.40 -15.82
C THR A 41 -13.50 8.85 -14.75
N CYS A 42 -13.21 7.66 -14.20
CA CYS A 42 -14.09 6.95 -13.30
C CYS A 42 -13.33 6.28 -12.14
N GLU A 43 -13.94 6.17 -10.95
CA GLU A 43 -13.29 5.51 -9.80
C GLU A 43 -13.01 4.00 -10.04
N HIS A 44 -13.82 3.34 -10.87
CA HIS A 44 -13.54 1.95 -11.26
C HIS A 44 -12.28 1.84 -12.15
N CYS A 45 -12.05 2.85 -13.00
CA CYS A 45 -10.89 2.97 -13.86
C CYS A 45 -9.61 3.08 -13.02
N VAL A 46 -9.68 3.92 -11.98
CA VAL A 46 -8.62 4.08 -10.99
C VAL A 46 -8.33 2.75 -10.31
N LYS A 47 -9.36 2.05 -9.87
CA LYS A 47 -9.20 0.80 -9.14
C LYS A 47 -8.47 -0.26 -9.96
N SER A 48 -8.82 -0.41 -11.24
CA SER A 48 -8.12 -1.31 -12.15
C SER A 48 -6.64 -0.93 -12.30
N VAL A 49 -6.32 0.35 -12.54
CA VAL A 49 -4.92 0.80 -12.66
C VAL A 49 -4.14 0.59 -11.36
N THR A 50 -4.77 0.84 -10.21
CA THR A 50 -4.17 0.58 -8.90
C THR A 50 -3.83 -0.89 -8.70
N GLU A 51 -4.71 -1.81 -9.11
CA GLU A 51 -4.50 -3.25 -9.00
C GLU A 51 -3.31 -3.70 -9.85
N GLU A 52 -3.24 -3.29 -11.12
CA GLU A 52 -2.11 -3.61 -12.02
C GLU A 52 -0.77 -3.06 -11.50
N LEU A 53 -0.76 -1.83 -10.99
CA LEU A 53 0.44 -1.22 -10.43
C LEU A 53 0.88 -1.87 -9.12
N ALA A 54 -0.07 -2.34 -8.30
CA ALA A 54 0.23 -3.03 -7.05
C ALA A 54 0.82 -4.44 -7.27
N GLU A 55 0.63 -5.05 -8.44
CA GLU A 55 1.27 -6.31 -8.81
C GLU A 55 2.75 -6.15 -9.19
N ILE A 56 3.21 -4.93 -9.46
CA ILE A 56 4.63 -4.67 -9.76
C ILE A 56 5.47 -4.96 -8.51
N TYR A 57 6.52 -5.78 -8.68
CA TYR A 57 7.42 -6.14 -7.60
C TYR A 57 8.03 -4.92 -6.91
N GLY A 58 7.91 -4.89 -5.58
CA GLY A 58 8.44 -3.80 -4.76
C GLY A 58 7.48 -2.64 -4.56
N VAL A 59 6.27 -2.66 -5.16
CA VAL A 59 5.22 -1.68 -4.85
C VAL A 59 4.58 -2.00 -3.50
N ASN A 60 4.60 -1.03 -2.59
CA ASN A 60 3.97 -1.12 -1.27
C ASN A 60 2.69 -0.29 -1.16
N GLY A 61 2.46 0.66 -2.06
CA GLY A 61 1.27 1.49 -2.05
C GLY A 61 1.11 2.28 -3.33
N VAL A 62 -0.13 2.57 -3.70
CA VAL A 62 -0.49 3.36 -4.86
C VAL A 62 -1.59 4.33 -4.45
N ASP A 63 -1.39 5.61 -4.72
CA ASP A 63 -2.31 6.70 -4.39
C ASP A 63 -2.66 7.45 -5.67
N ILE A 64 -3.94 7.49 -6.06
CA ILE A 64 -4.35 8.07 -7.35
C ILE A 64 -5.26 9.28 -7.10
N THR A 65 -4.81 10.42 -7.60
CA THR A 65 -5.61 11.64 -7.69
C THR A 65 -6.29 11.68 -9.06
N LEU A 66 -7.56 11.26 -9.09
CA LEU A 66 -8.39 11.28 -10.30
C LEU A 66 -8.70 12.71 -10.72
N ASN A 67 -8.43 13.04 -11.98
CA ASN A 67 -8.83 14.28 -12.60
C ASN A 67 -9.63 13.98 -13.88
N PRO A 68 -10.97 13.93 -13.81
CA PRO A 68 -11.81 13.50 -14.93
C PRO A 68 -11.78 14.46 -16.12
N GLU A 69 -11.37 15.71 -15.92
CA GLU A 69 -11.30 16.73 -16.97
C GLU A 69 -9.92 16.83 -17.62
N GLY A 70 -8.95 16.00 -17.23
CA GLY A 70 -7.58 16.09 -17.74
C GLY A 70 -6.67 14.92 -17.40
N VAL A 71 -5.52 15.25 -16.82
CA VAL A 71 -4.48 14.27 -16.45
C VAL A 71 -4.58 13.98 -14.97
N SER A 72 -4.70 12.70 -14.64
CA SER A 72 -4.72 12.20 -13.27
C SER A 72 -3.30 11.97 -12.77
N SER A 73 -3.06 12.26 -11.50
CA SER A 73 -1.75 12.04 -10.86
C SER A 73 -1.78 10.71 -10.11
N VAL A 74 -0.73 9.91 -10.24
CA VAL A 74 -0.60 8.59 -9.63
C VAL A 74 0.71 8.54 -8.86
N VAL A 75 0.65 8.37 -7.56
CA VAL A 75 1.81 8.29 -6.68
C VAL A 75 2.02 6.84 -6.29
N VAL A 76 3.15 6.25 -6.70
CA VAL A 76 3.51 4.89 -6.38
C VAL A 76 4.62 4.87 -5.34
N MET A 77 4.35 4.25 -4.21
CA MET A 77 5.31 4.01 -3.13
C MET A 77 5.88 2.61 -3.29
N SER A 78 7.21 2.52 -3.38
CA SER A 78 7.92 1.27 -3.64
C SER A 78 9.18 1.15 -2.80
N GLU A 79 9.70 -0.06 -2.59
CA GLU A 79 10.95 -0.30 -1.85
C GLU A 79 12.20 0.02 -2.68
N ALA A 80 12.06 0.12 -4.00
CA ALA A 80 13.12 0.38 -4.97
C ALA A 80 12.55 1.19 -6.15
N PRO A 81 13.39 1.92 -6.90
CA PRO A 81 12.93 2.65 -8.08
C PRO A 81 12.32 1.67 -9.09
N LEU A 82 11.13 2.02 -9.59
CA LEU A 82 10.40 1.21 -10.54
C LEU A 82 10.93 1.44 -11.96
N ASP A 83 10.91 0.38 -12.76
CA ASP A 83 11.26 0.49 -14.17
C ASP A 83 10.12 1.15 -14.95
N LYS A 84 10.43 2.19 -15.71
CA LYS A 84 9.44 2.92 -16.50
C LYS A 84 8.74 2.04 -17.52
N ALA A 85 9.42 1.06 -18.11
CA ALA A 85 8.80 0.15 -19.07
C ALA A 85 7.78 -0.76 -18.39
N HIS A 86 8.05 -1.26 -17.18
CA HIS A 86 7.08 -2.04 -16.41
C HIS A 86 5.86 -1.21 -15.99
N VAL A 87 6.09 0.01 -15.50
CA VAL A 87 5.00 0.91 -15.11
C VAL A 87 4.15 1.30 -16.32
N ALA A 88 4.77 1.62 -17.46
CA ALA A 88 4.06 1.92 -18.68
C ALA A 88 3.26 0.72 -19.18
N ALA A 89 3.86 -0.47 -19.21
CA ALA A 89 3.18 -1.70 -19.61
C ALA A 89 1.94 -1.98 -18.75
N ALA A 90 2.04 -1.87 -17.41
CA ALA A 90 0.88 -2.07 -16.53
C ALA A 90 -0.26 -1.07 -16.83
N ILE A 91 0.08 0.20 -17.13
CA ILE A 91 -0.91 1.23 -17.47
C ILE A 91 -1.52 0.98 -18.86
N GLU A 92 -0.72 0.49 -19.82
CA GLU A 92 -1.16 0.13 -21.17
C GLU A 92 -2.08 -1.11 -21.17
N GLU A 93 -1.76 -2.12 -20.35
CA GLU A 93 -2.61 -3.31 -20.14
C GLU A 93 -3.94 -2.92 -19.48
N ALA A 94 -3.93 -1.94 -18.56
CA ALA A 94 -5.15 -1.34 -18.01
C ALA A 94 -5.94 -0.50 -19.04
N GLY A 95 -5.38 -0.23 -20.22
CA GLY A 95 -6.01 0.51 -21.31
C GLY A 95 -5.81 2.03 -21.28
N TYR A 96 -4.78 2.51 -20.57
CA TYR A 96 -4.46 3.94 -20.44
C TYR A 96 -3.07 4.26 -20.96
N ALA A 97 -2.78 5.55 -21.12
CA ALA A 97 -1.48 6.04 -21.57
C ALA A 97 -0.77 6.80 -20.45
N LEU A 98 0.49 6.41 -20.19
CA LEU A 98 1.39 7.14 -19.32
C LEU A 98 1.91 8.40 -20.03
N VAL A 99 1.58 9.57 -19.51
CA VAL A 99 1.94 10.89 -20.06
C VAL A 99 3.33 11.30 -19.61
N SER A 100 3.61 11.16 -18.31
CA SER A 100 4.91 11.51 -17.73
C SER A 100 5.19 10.69 -16.49
N ALA A 101 6.46 10.32 -16.33
CA ALA A 101 7.00 9.66 -15.16
C ALA A 101 8.44 10.14 -14.97
N PRO A 102 8.79 10.82 -13.86
CA PRO A 102 10.14 11.18 -13.49
C PRO A 102 10.88 9.95 -12.92
N LEU A 103 10.67 8.79 -13.55
CA LEU A 103 11.39 7.57 -13.29
C LEU A 103 12.80 7.72 -13.85
N SER A 104 13.81 7.48 -13.02
CA SER A 104 15.21 7.63 -13.39
C SER A 104 15.56 6.71 -14.56
N ALA A 105 15.62 7.30 -15.76
CA ALA A 105 16.35 6.73 -16.88
C ALA A 105 17.77 7.31 -16.80
N ASP A 106 18.66 6.65 -16.05
CA ASP A 106 20.11 6.85 -16.16
C ASP A 106 20.82 5.50 -16.21
#